data_AF-A0A8J7KYN2-F1
#
_entry.id   AF-A0A8J7KYN2-F1
#
_cell.length_a   1.000
_cell.length_b   1.000
_cell.length_c   1.000
_cell.angle_alpha   90.00
_cell.angle_beta   90.00
_cell.angle_gamma   90.00
#
_symmetry.space_group_name_H-M   'P 1'
#
loop_
_entity.id
_entity.type
_entity.pdbx_description
1 polymer ?
#
loop_
_entity_poly.entity_id
_entity_poly.type
_entity_poly.pdbx_seq_one_letter_code
_entity_poly.pdbx_strand_id
1 'polypeptide(L)' 'MSQEKFFDEALEALYKAAKASANFVEAALTSKDGDFDSAYKERLKVALSVLKITWSNEEEDEEYEEDEENELPHTLSNN' A
#
# COMPACT_ATOMS: atom_id res chain seq x y z
N MET A 1 -29.56 -9.27 -4.61
CA MET A 1 -28.10 -9.28 -4.37
C MET A 1 -27.84 -10.18 -3.17
N SER A 2 -26.83 -11.06 -3.19
CA SER A 2 -26.48 -11.87 -2.01
C SER A 2 -25.79 -11.00 -0.96
N GLN A 3 -25.82 -11.43 0.31
CA GLN A 3 -25.15 -10.73 1.41
C GLN A 3 -23.63 -10.64 1.17
N GLU A 4 -23.04 -11.71 0.65
CA GLU A 4 -21.63 -11.79 0.25
C GLU A 4 -21.27 -10.73 -0.80
N LYS A 5 -22.04 -10.66 -1.89
CA LYS A 5 -21.83 -9.63 -2.93
C LYS A 5 -21.95 -8.20 -2.39
N PHE A 6 -22.88 -7.95 -1.47
CA PHE A 6 -22.99 -6.63 -0.84
C PHE A 6 -21.78 -6.32 0.06
N PHE A 7 -21.28 -7.31 0.79
CA PHE A 7 -20.08 -7.15 1.61
C PHE A 7 -18.85 -6.83 0.76
N ASP A 8 -18.65 -7.55 -0.35
CA ASP A 8 -17.53 -7.31 -1.27
C ASP A 8 -17.59 -5.91 -1.88
N GLU A 9 -18.76 -5.48 -2.35
CA GLU A 9 -18.95 -4.12 -2.89
C GLU A 9 -18.70 -3.04 -1.81
N ALA A 10 -19.09 -3.29 -0.57
CA ALA A 10 -18.82 -2.38 0.54
C ALA A 10 -17.32 -2.33 0.90
N LEU A 11 -16.64 -3.49 0.88
CA LEU A 11 -15.20 -3.59 1.13
C LEU A 11 -14.39 -2.87 0.04
N GLU A 12 -14.73 -3.09 -1.24
CA GLU A 12 -14.13 -2.40 -2.37
C GLU A 12 -14.33 -0.88 -2.28
N ALA A 13 -15.52 -0.42 -1.88
CA ALA A 13 -15.80 0.99 -1.67
C ALA A 13 -14.94 1.59 -0.54
N LEU A 14 -14.71 0.84 0.54
CA LEU A 14 -13.85 1.25 1.65
C LEU A 14 -12.39 1.37 1.22
N TYR A 15 -11.86 0.41 0.45
CA TYR A 15 -10.50 0.46 -0.07
C TYR A 15 -10.28 1.65 -1.02
N LYS A 16 -11.23 1.89 -1.93
CA LYS A 16 -11.20 3.08 -2.81
C LYS A 16 -11.20 4.39 -2.00
N ALA A 17 -12.02 4.47 -0.95
CA ALA A 17 -12.06 5.64 -0.08
C ALA A 17 -10.75 5.83 0.70
N ALA A 18 -10.15 4.75 1.20
CA ALA A 18 -8.87 4.77 1.89
C ALA A 18 -7.73 5.23 0.96
N LYS A 19 -7.66 4.71 -0.27
CA LYS A 19 -6.68 5.11 -1.30
C LYS A 19 -6.81 6.58 -1.68
N ALA A 20 -8.04 7.05 -1.94
CA ALA A 20 -8.30 8.46 -2.24
C ALA A 20 -7.88 9.39 -1.09
N SER A 21 -8.18 8.99 0.15
CA SER A 21 -7.79 9.73 1.35
C SER A 21 -6.27 9.75 1.54
N ALA A 22 -5.59 8.63 1.29
CA ALA A 22 -4.13 8.53 1.37
C ALA A 22 -3.46 9.51 0.39
N ASN A 23 -3.91 9.52 -0.87
CA ASN A 23 -3.40 10.42 -1.90
C ASN A 23 -3.60 11.90 -1.52
N PHE A 24 -4.74 12.25 -0.95
CA PHE A 24 -5.01 13.60 -0.47
C PHE A 24 -4.03 14.03 0.64
N VAL A 25 -3.84 13.17 1.65
CA VAL A 25 -2.92 13.44 2.77
C VAL A 25 -1.47 13.53 2.29
N GLU A 26 -1.06 12.66 1.38
CA GLU A 26 0.28 12.67 0.79
C GLU A 26 0.53 13.94 -0.05
N ALA A 27 -0.46 14.38 -0.83
CA ALA A 27 -0.40 15.66 -1.55
C ALA A 27 -0.29 16.85 -0.58
N ALA A 28 -1.04 16.83 0.52
CA ALA A 28 -0.95 17.87 1.54
C ALA A 28 0.43 17.91 2.22
N LEU A 29 1.03 16.75 2.51
CA LEU A 29 2.37 16.64 3.11
C LEU A 29 3.51 17.05 2.16
N THR A 30 3.33 16.87 0.86
CA THR A 30 4.33 17.18 -0.18
C THR A 30 4.16 18.59 -0.77
N SER A 31 2.99 19.21 -0.57
CA SER A 31 2.72 20.57 -1.01
C SER A 31 3.64 21.57 -0.31
N LYS A 32 4.20 22.47 -1.11
CA LYS A 32 4.99 23.62 -0.62
C LYS A 32 4.11 24.75 -0.07
N ASP A 33 2.81 24.69 -0.32
CA ASP A 33 1.83 25.70 0.10
C ASP A 33 1.22 25.39 1.48
N GLY A 34 1.45 24.18 2.00
CA GLY A 34 0.96 23.75 3.32
C GLY A 34 1.96 24.06 4.42
N ASP A 35 1.83 25.25 5.04
CA ASP A 35 2.60 25.62 6.23
C ASP A 35 2.04 24.93 7.49
N PHE A 36 2.07 23.60 7.47
CA PHE A 36 1.74 22.80 8.65
C PHE A 36 2.89 22.86 9.65
N ASP A 37 2.56 23.10 10.92
CA ASP A 37 3.52 22.94 12.01
C ASP A 37 3.98 21.48 12.13
N SER A 38 5.06 21.25 12.89
CA SER A 38 5.66 19.93 13.04
C SER A 38 4.69 18.89 13.63
N ALA A 39 3.88 19.28 14.61
CA ALA A 39 2.93 18.38 15.26
C ALA A 39 1.81 17.97 14.31
N TYR A 40 1.34 18.88 13.47
CA TYR A 40 0.33 18.60 12.46
C TYR A 40 0.88 17.70 11.35
N LYS A 41 2.13 17.93 10.92
CA LYS A 41 2.82 17.04 9.97
C LYS A 41 2.96 15.62 10.51
N GLU A 42 3.29 15.44 11.79
CA GLU A 42 3.36 14.11 12.40
C GLU A 42 1.99 13.42 12.43
N ARG A 43 0.92 14.14 12.78
CA ARG A 43 -0.45 13.60 12.76
C ARG A 43 -0.87 13.16 11.35
N LEU A 44 -0.56 13.96 10.33
CA LEU A 44 -0.82 13.60 8.94
C LEU A 44 -0.01 12.37 8.49
N LYS A 45 1.24 12.23 8.92
CA LYS A 45 2.04 11.02 8.64
C LYS A 45 1.42 9.77 9.28
N VAL A 46 0.98 9.86 10.53
CA VAL A 46 0.27 8.76 11.21
C VAL A 46 -1.02 8.39 10.46
N ALA A 47 -1.82 9.39 10.08
CA ALA A 47 -3.03 9.17 9.29
C ALA A 47 -2.72 8.49 7.94
N LEU A 48 -1.67 8.93 7.24
CA LEU A 48 -1.23 8.33 5.99
C LEU A 48 -0.80 6.87 6.17
N SER A 49 -0.07 6.54 7.24
CA SER A 49 0.32 5.15 7.53
C SER A 49 -0.88 4.24 7.76
N VAL A 50 -1.88 4.69 8.53
CA VAL A 50 -3.10 3.91 8.77
C VAL A 50 -3.88 3.70 7.47
N LEU A 51 -4.01 4.75 6.65
CA LEU A 51 -4.70 4.67 5.37
C LEU A 51 -3.99 3.70 4.44
N LYS A 52 -2.65 3.75 4.33
CA LYS A 52 -1.86 2.82 3.51
C LYS A 52 -2.07 1.36 3.94
N ILE A 53 -1.98 1.05 5.24
CA ILE A 53 -2.29 -0.31 5.75
C ILE A 53 -3.68 -0.77 5.32
N THR A 54 -4.66 0.14 5.32
CA THR A 54 -6.06 -0.19 5.04
C THR A 54 -6.29 -0.60 3.58
N TRP A 55 -5.58 -0.02 2.61
CA TRP A 55 -5.78 -0.35 1.18
C TRP A 55 -4.66 -1.22 0.59
N SER A 56 -3.47 -1.29 1.19
CA SER A 56 -2.38 -2.17 0.75
C SER A 56 -2.69 -3.66 0.91
N ASN A 57 -3.78 -4.00 1.62
CA ASN A 57 -4.25 -5.37 1.76
C ASN A 57 -4.95 -5.93 0.49
N GLU A 58 -4.99 -5.17 -0.62
CA GLU A 58 -5.44 -5.63 -1.94
C GLU A 58 -4.30 -6.13 -2.86
N GLU A 59 -3.01 -5.89 -2.56
CA GLU A 59 -1.91 -6.06 -3.54
C GLU A 59 -0.64 -6.79 -3.00
N GLU A 60 -0.77 -7.79 -2.12
CA GLU A 60 0.36 -8.69 -1.77
C GLU A 60 0.02 -10.19 -1.80
N ASP A 61 -1.03 -10.61 -2.52
CA ASP A 61 -1.40 -12.03 -2.70
C ASP A 61 -1.36 -12.50 -4.18
N GLU A 62 -0.68 -11.77 -5.07
CA GLU A 62 -0.36 -12.25 -6.42
C GLU A 62 1.06 -11.83 -6.85
N GLU A 63 2.09 -12.25 -6.11
CA GLU A 63 3.44 -12.39 -6.68
C GLU A 63 3.59 -13.84 -7.16
N TYR A 64 2.87 -14.18 -8.24
CA TYR A 64 3.14 -15.40 -9.02
C TYR A 64 4.29 -15.11 -9.99
N GLU A 65 5.29 -15.98 -9.90
CA GLU A 65 6.58 -15.97 -10.60
C GLU A 65 6.51 -15.71 -12.11
N GLU A 66 7.39 -14.82 -12.58
CA GLU A 66 8.03 -14.78 -13.91
C GLU A 66 9.11 -13.68 -13.79
N ASP A 67 10.41 -13.87 -14.03
CA ASP A 67 11.12 -14.93 -14.73
C ASP A 67 12.65 -14.71 -14.52
N GLU A 68 13.46 -15.71 -14.91
CA GLU A 68 14.88 -15.59 -15.32
C GLU A 68 15.99 -15.40 -14.24
N GLU A 69 16.65 -16.50 -13.85
CA GLU A 69 17.94 -16.90 -14.45
C GLU A 69 18.54 -18.12 -13.72
N ASN A 70 18.58 -19.22 -14.45
CA ASN A 70 19.28 -20.44 -14.11
C ASN A 70 20.78 -20.28 -14.42
N GLU A 71 21.57 -19.74 -13.50
CA GLU A 71 23.03 -19.95 -13.48
C GLU A 71 23.54 -20.21 -12.05
N LEU A 72 23.55 -21.49 -11.65
CA LEU A 72 24.37 -21.93 -10.53
C LEU A 72 25.86 -21.85 -10.94
N PRO A 73 26.72 -21.09 -10.24
CA PRO A 73 28.15 -21.23 -10.46
C PRO A 73 28.61 -22.58 -9.91
N HIS A 74 28.92 -23.52 -10.80
CA HIS A 74 29.70 -24.69 -10.46
C HIS A 74 31.12 -24.25 -10.06
N THR A 75 31.39 -24.18 -8.76
CA THR A 75 32.77 -24.16 -8.23
C THR A 75 32.93 -25.11 -7.04
N LEU A 76 33.26 -26.35 -7.40
CA LEU A 76 34.29 -27.23 -6.84
C LEU A 76 34.64 -27.20 -5.33
N SER A 77 34.49 -28.38 -4.71
CA SER A 77 35.56 -29.19 -4.07
C SER A 77 35.52 -29.42 -2.55
N ASN A 78 35.54 -30.73 -2.25
CA ASN A 78 36.23 -31.46 -1.17
C ASN A 78 35.66 -31.43 0.26
N ASN A 79 35.15 -32.60 0.68
CA ASN A 79 35.85 -33.46 1.66
C ASN A 79 35.39 -34.92 1.57
#